data_AF-A0A939WWA8-F1
#
_entry.id   AF-A0A939WWA8-F1
#
_cell.length_a   1.000
_cell.length_b   1.000
_cell.length_c   1.000
_cell.angle_alpha   90.00
_cell.angle_beta   90.00
_cell.angle_gamma   90.00
#
_symmetry.space_group_name_H-M   'P 1'
#
loop_
_entity.id
_entity.type
_entity.pdbx_description
1 polymer ?
#
loop_
_entity_poly.entity_id
_entity_poly.type
_entity_poly.pdbx_seq_one_letter_code
_entity_poly.pdbx_strand_id
1 'polypeptide(L)'
;IREMIDDKFVEDFRARALDPEHPTMRGTASNPDVTFQLREVCNKYYDATPAIVQKYMDKLAKLTGRAYKLYDYVGAADAEYVVVAMGSGCDTLHETVDALVKEGKKVGLLKVHLYRPFSMVDFVKAIPTTVKVVTVLDRVKEPGAIGDPLYLDVAAAIGQGLQDGVVSFKYPKILAGRYGIGSKDFTPQMCANVYANMAKDKPMDKFCVGIVDDVTGRYILGDDSFVVPKGDRKECMFWGLGADGTVGANKNSIKIIGNYTENFAQGYFEYDSKKSGGVTISHLRFGSDMIRSPYFINSADFTACHCFPYLEKYDMLKSAKPGSVFLLASPYTAAEIWDHMPDEVEQAIIDKKLKFYVIDAAKIARENGMGTRTNTVLQTAFFKLSGIKLAKADGTELDPIQVLKDYAEKAYSKKGQEVVEMNWKCIEAASAAIEEVKYPSAPAGKAKMPAAVPADAPDFVKQVSAKMIAQKGDTLKVSELPVDGTWPTATTQWEKRNVAAF
;
A
#
# COMPACT_ATOMS: atom_id res chain seq x y z
N ILE A 1 11.04 22.46 12.42
CA ILE A 1 11.40 21.59 13.58
C ILE A 1 11.75 22.41 14.81
N ARG A 2 12.70 23.36 14.74
CA ARG A 2 13.14 24.17 15.90
C ARG A 2 12.00 24.79 16.70
N GLU A 3 11.00 25.35 16.02
CA GLU A 3 9.81 25.95 16.64
C GLU A 3 9.00 24.98 17.50
N MET A 4 9.12 23.66 17.31
CA MET A 4 8.44 22.66 18.13
C MET A 4 9.17 22.34 19.43
N ILE A 5 10.39 22.84 19.63
CA ILE A 5 11.24 22.50 20.78
C ILE A 5 11.13 23.62 21.82
N ASP A 6 11.01 23.23 23.09
CA ASP A 6 11.13 24.14 24.23
C ASP A 6 12.52 23.92 24.84
N ASP A 7 13.36 24.96 24.82
CA ASP A 7 14.75 24.87 25.26
C ASP A 7 14.88 24.52 26.73
N LYS A 8 13.92 24.98 27.55
CA LYS A 8 13.93 24.64 28.97
C LYS A 8 13.84 23.14 29.19
N PHE A 9 13.03 22.42 28.41
CA PHE A 9 12.95 20.96 28.55
C PHE A 9 14.24 20.26 28.10
N VAL A 10 14.94 20.81 27.11
CA VAL A 10 16.24 20.29 26.66
C VAL A 10 17.32 20.53 27.72
N GLU A 11 17.37 21.73 28.29
CA GLU A 11 18.27 22.11 29.38
C GLU A 11 18.00 21.25 30.61
N ASP A 12 16.74 21.14 31.05
CA ASP A 12 16.34 20.30 32.18
C ASP A 12 16.71 18.82 31.95
N PHE A 13 16.61 18.32 30.70
CA PHE A 13 17.06 16.97 30.34
C PHE A 13 18.58 16.83 30.47
N ARG A 14 19.36 17.79 29.95
CA ARG A 14 20.82 17.80 30.05
C ARG A 14 21.31 17.92 31.49
N ALA A 15 20.66 18.74 32.31
CA ALA A 15 20.96 18.87 33.73
C ALA A 15 20.71 17.57 34.52
N ARG A 16 19.85 16.68 34.01
CA ARG A 16 19.64 15.32 34.52
C ARG A 16 20.54 14.28 33.84
N ALA A 17 21.55 14.63 33.06
CA ALA A 17 22.49 13.65 32.53
C ALA A 17 23.35 13.05 33.67
N LEU A 18 23.95 11.89 33.41
CA LEU A 18 25.02 11.39 34.26
C LEU A 18 26.28 12.17 33.92
N ASP A 19 26.85 12.84 34.91
CA ASP A 19 28.05 13.65 34.77
C ASP A 19 28.90 13.52 36.04
N PRO A 20 30.21 13.26 35.95
CA PRO A 20 31.08 13.22 37.12
C PRO A 20 31.20 14.56 37.86
N GLU A 21 30.94 15.70 37.21
CA GLU A 21 30.96 17.03 37.85
C GLU A 21 29.71 17.28 38.72
N HIS A 22 28.61 16.59 38.43
CA HIS A 22 27.39 16.59 39.25
C HIS A 22 26.79 15.16 39.37
N PRO A 23 27.46 14.27 40.13
CA PRO A 23 27.19 12.84 40.11
C PRO A 23 25.82 12.50 40.70
N THR A 24 25.12 11.57 40.05
CA THR A 24 23.86 10.98 40.57
C THR A 24 23.90 9.46 40.42
N MET A 25 23.21 8.75 41.31
CA MET A 25 23.04 7.29 41.24
C MET A 25 21.63 6.96 40.75
N ARG A 26 21.49 5.98 39.84
CA ARG A 26 20.20 5.52 39.28
C ARG A 26 20.23 4.01 39.09
N GLY A 27 19.05 3.39 39.07
CA GLY A 27 18.94 1.93 38.90
C GLY A 27 19.38 1.14 40.13
N THR A 28 19.16 1.69 41.32
CA THR A 28 19.43 1.00 42.59
C THR A 28 18.60 -0.28 42.71
N ALA A 29 19.14 -1.29 43.39
CA ALA A 29 18.33 -2.40 43.87
C ALA A 29 17.49 -1.95 45.06
N SER A 30 16.20 -2.30 45.08
CA SER A 30 15.28 -1.99 46.17
C SER A 30 14.63 -3.26 46.71
N ASN A 31 14.39 -3.28 48.02
CA ASN A 31 13.61 -4.35 48.66
C ASN A 31 12.10 -4.14 48.43
N PRO A 32 11.25 -5.13 48.77
CA PRO A 32 9.80 -5.01 48.64
C PRO A 32 9.18 -3.86 49.45
N ASP A 33 9.87 -3.36 50.48
CA ASP A 33 9.44 -2.26 51.34
C ASP A 33 9.21 -0.93 50.61
N VAL A 34 9.93 -0.67 49.50
CA VAL A 34 9.81 0.58 48.71
C VAL A 34 9.58 0.35 47.22
N THR A 35 9.79 -0.86 46.70
CA THR A 35 9.74 -1.14 45.26
C THR A 35 8.39 -0.76 44.63
N PHE A 36 7.27 -1.02 45.32
CA PHE A 36 5.96 -0.67 44.79
C PHE A 36 5.74 0.85 44.77
N GLN A 37 6.06 1.55 45.85
CA GLN A 37 5.96 3.01 45.93
C GLN A 37 6.82 3.68 44.84
N LEU A 38 8.05 3.19 44.62
CA LEU A 38 8.93 3.67 43.55
C LEU A 38 8.34 3.45 42.14
N ARG A 39 7.43 2.49 41.96
CA ARG A 39 6.74 2.31 40.68
C ARG A 39 5.64 3.35 40.48
N GLU A 40 4.91 3.70 41.54
CA GLU A 40 3.79 4.64 41.51
C GLU A 40 4.20 6.12 41.48
N VAL A 41 5.40 6.49 41.96
CA VAL A 41 5.84 7.92 41.97
C VAL A 41 5.88 8.56 40.57
N CYS A 42 5.91 7.74 39.51
CA CYS A 42 5.95 8.23 38.14
C CYS A 42 4.57 8.54 37.54
N ASN A 43 3.46 8.18 38.21
CA ASN A 43 2.11 8.25 37.66
C ASN A 43 1.76 9.64 37.10
N LYS A 44 2.12 10.71 37.83
CA LYS A 44 1.89 12.10 37.41
C LYS A 44 2.43 12.44 36.01
N TYR A 45 3.51 11.78 35.58
CA TYR A 45 4.06 12.00 34.24
C TYR A 45 3.23 11.31 33.16
N TYR A 46 2.70 10.12 33.44
CA TYR A 46 1.80 9.39 32.54
C TYR A 46 0.43 10.07 32.47
N ASP A 47 -0.12 10.52 33.60
CA ASP A 47 -1.40 11.25 33.66
C ASP A 47 -1.35 12.57 32.86
N ALA A 48 -0.20 13.26 32.89
CA ALA A 48 -0.02 14.50 32.14
C ALA A 48 0.26 14.29 30.64
N THR A 49 0.69 13.09 30.22
CA THR A 49 1.17 12.83 28.86
C THR A 49 0.10 13.09 27.78
N PRO A 50 -1.17 12.64 27.90
CA PRO A 50 -2.19 12.93 26.90
C PRO A 50 -2.36 14.43 26.59
N ALA A 51 -2.45 15.26 27.63
CA ALA A 51 -2.60 16.70 27.48
C ALA A 51 -1.35 17.35 26.85
N ILE A 52 -0.15 16.87 27.20
CA ILE A 52 1.11 17.32 26.58
C ILE A 52 1.13 16.97 25.08
N VAL A 53 0.76 15.74 24.71
CA VAL A 53 0.69 15.30 23.31
C VAL A 53 -0.31 16.15 22.53
N GLN A 54 -1.52 16.36 23.06
CA GLN A 54 -2.54 17.20 22.44
C GLN A 54 -2.05 18.65 22.24
N LYS A 55 -1.38 19.23 23.24
CA LYS A 55 -0.77 20.57 23.13
C LYS A 55 0.21 20.65 21.96
N TYR A 56 1.05 19.64 21.75
CA TYR A 56 2.00 19.63 20.64
C TYR A 56 1.35 19.33 19.29
N MET A 57 0.29 18.52 19.24
CA MET A 57 -0.54 18.37 18.04
C MET A 57 -1.17 19.70 17.62
N ASP A 58 -1.74 20.44 18.57
CA ASP A 58 -2.32 21.76 18.29
C ASP A 58 -1.24 22.79 17.89
N LYS A 59 -0.03 22.70 18.46
CA LYS A 59 1.11 23.51 18.03
C LYS A 59 1.54 23.19 16.59
N LEU A 60 1.59 21.91 16.22
CA LEU A 60 1.88 21.48 14.85
C LEU A 60 0.82 22.00 13.87
N ALA A 61 -0.45 22.01 14.29
CA ALA A 61 -1.55 22.56 13.49
C ALA A 61 -1.35 24.05 13.18
N LYS A 62 -0.94 24.85 14.18
CA LYS A 62 -0.65 26.28 13.98
C LYS A 62 0.48 26.52 12.99
N LEU A 63 1.50 25.66 12.97
CA LEU A 63 2.66 25.81 12.08
C LEU A 63 2.41 25.32 10.65
N THR A 64 1.54 24.32 10.49
CA THR A 64 1.47 23.55 9.25
C THR A 64 0.08 23.48 8.63
N GLY A 65 -0.95 23.98 9.33
CA GLY A 65 -2.35 23.80 8.98
C GLY A 65 -2.91 22.39 9.24
N ARG A 66 -2.08 21.41 9.59
CA ARG A 66 -2.49 20.01 9.81
C ARG A 66 -2.84 19.77 11.28
N ALA A 67 -4.13 19.69 11.57
CA ALA A 67 -4.63 19.38 12.90
C ALA A 67 -4.72 17.87 13.15
N TYR A 68 -4.42 17.48 14.39
CA TYR A 68 -4.56 16.12 14.90
C TYR A 68 -5.15 16.15 16.31
N LYS A 69 -5.86 15.09 16.67
CA LYS A 69 -6.30 14.78 18.02
C LYS A 69 -5.70 13.46 18.48
N LEU A 70 -5.75 13.20 19.79
CA LEU A 70 -5.38 11.89 20.34
C LEU A 70 -6.20 10.77 19.68
N TYR A 71 -7.48 11.07 19.43
CA TYR A 71 -8.44 10.25 18.72
C TYR A 71 -9.19 11.13 17.71
N ASP A 72 -8.95 10.92 16.42
CA ASP A 72 -9.53 11.74 15.35
C ASP A 72 -10.75 11.04 14.73
N TYR A 73 -11.92 11.67 14.87
CA TYR A 73 -13.15 11.19 14.25
C TYR A 73 -13.34 11.76 12.84
N VAL A 74 -13.75 10.91 11.90
CA VAL A 74 -14.18 11.29 10.54
C VAL A 74 -15.44 10.51 10.16
N GLY A 75 -16.33 11.13 9.39
CA GLY A 75 -17.58 10.52 8.91
C GLY A 75 -18.82 11.32 9.29
N ALA A 76 -19.98 10.67 9.23
CA ALA A 76 -21.26 11.33 9.50
C ALA A 76 -21.35 11.80 10.97
N ALA A 77 -21.85 13.01 11.21
CA ALA A 77 -22.04 13.51 12.58
C ALA A 77 -23.07 12.69 13.37
N ASP A 78 -24.02 12.07 12.66
CA ASP A 78 -25.06 11.18 13.20
C ASP A 78 -24.76 9.69 12.91
N ALA A 79 -23.48 9.31 12.84
CA ALA A 79 -23.10 7.93 12.55
C ALA A 79 -23.69 6.94 13.56
N GLU A 80 -24.21 5.83 13.05
CA GLU A 80 -24.70 4.70 13.85
C GLU A 80 -23.67 3.57 13.93
N TYR A 81 -22.77 3.50 12.94
CA TYR A 81 -21.74 2.48 12.80
C TYR A 81 -20.37 3.12 12.77
N VAL A 82 -19.57 2.91 13.83
CA VAL A 82 -18.22 3.47 13.94
C VAL A 82 -17.16 2.36 13.93
N VAL A 83 -16.18 2.47 13.06
CA VAL A 83 -14.97 1.63 13.13
C VAL A 83 -13.91 2.35 13.96
N VAL A 84 -13.25 1.64 14.88
CA VAL A 84 -12.07 2.11 15.60
C VAL A 84 -10.85 1.36 15.07
N ALA A 85 -9.84 2.08 14.61
CA ALA A 85 -8.63 1.48 14.04
C ALA A 85 -7.39 2.34 14.31
N MET A 86 -6.21 1.76 14.06
CA MET A 86 -4.92 2.41 14.20
C MET A 86 -4.02 2.13 13.00
N GLY A 87 -3.14 3.08 12.67
CA GLY A 87 -2.14 2.95 11.61
C GLY A 87 -2.69 3.17 10.20
N SER A 88 -2.00 2.63 9.19
CA SER A 88 -2.31 2.89 7.78
C SER A 88 -3.70 2.43 7.34
N GLY A 89 -4.31 1.45 8.02
CA GLY A 89 -5.68 1.02 7.73
C GLY A 89 -6.70 2.16 7.90
N CYS A 90 -6.40 3.16 8.73
CA CYS A 90 -7.23 4.35 8.90
C CYS A 90 -7.37 5.19 7.62
N ASP A 91 -6.37 5.21 6.74
CA ASP A 91 -6.47 5.99 5.49
C ASP A 91 -7.40 5.31 4.48
N THR A 92 -7.29 3.98 4.32
CA THR A 92 -8.24 3.20 3.51
C THR A 92 -9.67 3.30 4.07
N LEU A 93 -9.84 3.19 5.39
CA LEU A 93 -11.14 3.34 6.03
C LEU A 93 -11.69 4.77 5.84
N HIS A 94 -10.84 5.79 5.90
CA HIS A 94 -11.26 7.17 5.72
C HIS A 94 -11.79 7.42 4.30
N GLU A 95 -11.08 6.99 3.25
CA GLU A 95 -11.61 7.15 1.88
C GLU A 95 -12.90 6.34 1.66
N THR A 96 -13.01 5.17 2.32
CA THR A 96 -14.23 4.34 2.26
C THR A 96 -15.40 5.04 2.97
N VAL A 97 -15.17 5.61 4.15
CA VAL A 97 -16.16 6.40 4.89
C VAL A 97 -16.60 7.61 4.08
N ASP A 98 -15.68 8.35 3.46
CA ASP A 98 -16.03 9.49 2.60
C ASP A 98 -16.96 9.09 1.45
N ALA A 99 -16.70 7.94 0.81
CA ALA A 99 -17.56 7.40 -0.25
C ALA A 99 -18.93 6.97 0.28
N LEU A 100 -18.98 6.20 1.37
CA LEU A 100 -20.22 5.71 1.95
C LEU A 100 -21.10 6.83 2.53
N VAL A 101 -20.50 7.88 3.12
CA VAL A 101 -21.23 9.05 3.61
C VAL A 101 -21.84 9.84 2.45
N LYS A 102 -21.16 9.96 1.31
CA LYS A 102 -21.72 10.55 0.09
C LYS A 102 -22.94 9.77 -0.45
N GLU A 103 -22.99 8.47 -0.20
CA GLU A 103 -24.16 7.61 -0.48
C GLU A 103 -25.26 7.68 0.62
N GLY A 104 -25.11 8.56 1.62
CA GLY A 104 -26.06 8.74 2.71
C GLY A 104 -25.97 7.70 3.82
N LYS A 105 -24.89 6.90 3.88
CA LYS A 105 -24.69 5.93 4.96
C LYS A 105 -24.23 6.63 6.24
N LYS A 106 -24.79 6.21 7.38
CA LYS A 106 -24.46 6.72 8.72
C LYS A 106 -23.25 6.02 9.33
N VAL A 107 -22.10 6.17 8.67
CA VAL A 107 -20.85 5.51 9.06
C VAL A 107 -19.80 6.52 9.52
N GLY A 108 -18.91 6.06 10.40
CA GLY A 108 -17.78 6.83 10.90
C GLY A 108 -16.55 5.98 11.16
N LEU A 109 -15.42 6.65 11.30
CA LEU A 109 -14.12 6.09 11.67
C LEU A 109 -13.54 6.94 12.80
N LEU A 110 -13.09 6.28 13.86
CA LEU A 110 -12.29 6.88 14.91
C LEU A 110 -10.84 6.36 14.80
N LYS A 111 -9.92 7.27 14.49
CA LYS A 111 -8.50 6.98 14.31
C LYS A 111 -7.78 7.14 15.64
N VAL A 112 -7.08 6.10 16.08
CA VAL A 112 -6.26 6.16 17.29
C VAL A 112 -4.85 6.65 16.93
N HIS A 113 -4.48 7.85 17.41
CA HIS A 113 -3.14 8.41 17.24
C HIS A 113 -2.27 8.17 18.48
N LEU A 114 -2.81 8.39 19.68
CA LEU A 114 -2.12 8.06 20.93
C LEU A 114 -2.71 6.79 21.54
N TYR A 115 -2.06 5.65 21.30
CA TYR A 115 -2.49 4.37 21.89
C TYR A 115 -2.13 4.23 23.37
N ARG A 116 -0.97 4.75 23.78
CA ARG A 116 -0.52 4.74 25.18
C ARG A 116 0.17 6.06 25.56
N PRO A 117 -0.15 6.63 26.74
CA PRO A 117 -1.27 6.26 27.64
C PRO A 117 -2.63 6.42 26.96
N PHE A 118 -3.57 5.51 27.24
CA PHE A 118 -4.89 5.54 26.63
C PHE A 118 -5.77 6.52 27.41
N SER A 119 -6.02 7.71 26.85
CA SER A 119 -6.89 8.71 27.48
C SER A 119 -8.36 8.33 27.27
N MET A 120 -8.92 7.57 28.22
CA MET A 120 -10.30 7.09 28.16
C MET A 120 -11.31 8.23 27.93
N VAL A 121 -11.16 9.34 28.65
CA VAL A 121 -12.08 10.49 28.56
C VAL A 121 -12.04 11.12 27.16
N ASP A 122 -10.85 11.34 26.59
CA ASP A 122 -10.72 11.91 25.25
C ASP A 122 -11.24 10.94 24.18
N PHE A 123 -11.02 9.63 24.37
CA PHE A 123 -11.48 8.58 23.46
C PHE A 123 -13.00 8.54 23.38
N VAL A 124 -13.70 8.40 24.51
CA VAL A 124 -15.16 8.21 24.52
C VAL A 124 -15.89 9.48 24.08
N LYS A 125 -15.32 10.67 24.33
CA LYS A 125 -15.87 11.96 23.86
C LYS A 125 -15.75 12.15 22.36
N ALA A 126 -14.81 11.48 21.70
CA ALA A 126 -14.65 11.55 20.25
C ALA A 126 -15.67 10.67 19.49
N ILE A 127 -16.44 9.82 20.18
CA ILE A 127 -17.46 8.96 19.59
C ILE A 127 -18.80 9.72 19.48
N PRO A 128 -19.47 9.72 18.32
CA PRO A 128 -20.82 10.30 18.17
C PRO A 128 -21.84 9.67 19.13
N THR A 129 -22.74 10.50 19.66
CA THR A 129 -23.77 10.07 20.63
C THR A 129 -24.84 9.15 20.02
N THR A 130 -24.90 9.09 18.69
CA THR A 130 -25.82 8.26 17.89
C THR A 130 -25.32 6.83 17.66
N VAL A 131 -24.10 6.50 18.12
CA VAL A 131 -23.49 5.20 17.86
C VAL A 131 -24.34 4.04 18.39
N LYS A 132 -24.50 3.01 17.56
CA LYS A 132 -25.22 1.76 17.90
C LYS A 132 -24.29 0.56 17.88
N VAL A 133 -23.32 0.55 16.96
CA VAL A 133 -22.33 -0.52 16.81
C VAL A 133 -20.94 0.08 16.64
N VAL A 134 -19.99 -0.45 17.38
CA VAL A 134 -18.55 -0.15 17.27
C VAL A 134 -17.85 -1.42 16.79
N THR A 135 -17.08 -1.35 15.71
CA THR A 135 -16.16 -2.43 15.32
C THR A 135 -14.74 -1.99 15.53
N VAL A 136 -13.96 -2.77 16.29
CA VAL A 136 -12.55 -2.49 16.54
C VAL A 136 -11.71 -3.39 15.65
N LEU A 137 -10.82 -2.78 14.87
CA LEU A 137 -9.94 -3.49 13.94
C LEU A 137 -8.50 -3.52 14.47
N ASP A 138 -8.06 -4.71 14.83
CA ASP A 138 -6.71 -4.98 15.33
C ASP A 138 -5.81 -5.54 14.21
N ARG A 139 -4.58 -5.03 14.13
CA ARG A 139 -3.54 -5.51 13.21
C ARG A 139 -2.57 -6.45 13.92
N VAL A 140 -3.11 -7.31 14.76
CA VAL A 140 -2.39 -8.30 15.58
C VAL A 140 -3.29 -9.52 15.77
N LYS A 141 -2.73 -10.60 16.29
CA LYS A 141 -3.48 -11.75 16.78
C LYS A 141 -2.87 -12.18 18.10
N GLU A 142 -3.68 -12.21 19.16
CA GLU A 142 -3.31 -12.81 20.45
C GLU A 142 -4.02 -14.16 20.64
N PRO A 143 -3.37 -15.30 20.34
CA PRO A 143 -4.00 -16.62 20.46
C PRO A 143 -4.42 -16.91 21.90
N GLY A 144 -5.70 -17.26 22.09
CA GLY A 144 -6.26 -17.59 23.41
C GLY A 144 -6.74 -16.39 24.23
N ALA A 145 -6.44 -15.15 23.80
CA ALA A 145 -6.98 -13.96 24.43
C ALA A 145 -8.50 -13.85 24.23
N ILE A 146 -9.18 -13.22 25.18
CA ILE A 146 -10.63 -12.95 25.09
C ILE A 146 -10.98 -11.98 23.95
N GLY A 147 -10.01 -11.14 23.54
CA GLY A 147 -10.01 -10.25 22.38
C GLY A 147 -8.63 -9.64 22.19
N ASP A 148 -8.39 -8.98 21.05
CA ASP A 148 -7.10 -8.34 20.74
C ASP A 148 -6.96 -6.98 21.48
N PRO A 149 -5.74 -6.42 21.61
CA PRO A 149 -5.46 -5.33 22.55
C PRO A 149 -6.31 -4.07 22.39
N LEU A 150 -6.47 -3.56 21.15
CA LEU A 150 -7.25 -2.34 20.96
C LEU A 150 -8.73 -2.60 21.23
N TYR A 151 -9.26 -3.75 20.83
CA TYR A 151 -10.62 -4.15 21.19
C TYR A 151 -10.85 -4.15 22.71
N LEU A 152 -9.91 -4.70 23.49
CA LEU A 152 -10.03 -4.73 24.95
C LEU A 152 -10.02 -3.33 25.57
N ASP A 153 -9.13 -2.46 25.12
CA ASP A 153 -9.07 -1.08 25.60
C ASP A 153 -10.35 -0.30 25.26
N VAL A 154 -10.89 -0.47 24.05
CA VAL A 154 -12.13 0.18 23.61
C VAL A 154 -13.31 -0.30 24.46
N ALA A 155 -13.43 -1.61 24.69
CA ALA A 155 -14.49 -2.18 25.50
C ALA A 155 -14.42 -1.67 26.95
N ALA A 156 -13.22 -1.63 27.54
CA ALA A 156 -13.00 -1.10 28.88
C ALA A 156 -13.28 0.41 28.95
N ALA A 157 -12.80 1.19 27.98
CA ALA A 157 -12.99 2.64 27.93
C ALA A 157 -14.46 3.02 27.81
N ILE A 158 -15.22 2.36 26.94
CA ILE A 158 -16.66 2.60 26.79
C ILE A 158 -17.41 2.20 28.07
N GLY A 159 -17.10 1.03 28.63
CA GLY A 159 -17.72 0.55 29.87
C GLY A 159 -17.51 1.53 31.03
N GLN A 160 -16.26 1.95 31.24
CA GLN A 160 -15.91 2.90 32.30
C GLN A 160 -16.50 4.29 32.04
N GLY A 161 -16.45 4.79 30.80
CA GLY A 161 -17.01 6.09 30.43
C GLY A 161 -18.53 6.16 30.66
N LEU A 162 -19.26 5.06 30.48
CA LEU A 162 -20.67 4.95 30.83
C LEU A 162 -20.91 4.91 32.34
N GLN A 163 -20.10 4.13 33.06
CA GLN A 163 -20.17 4.04 34.52
C GLN A 163 -19.92 5.40 35.18
N ASP A 164 -18.96 6.17 34.65
CA ASP A 164 -18.56 7.48 35.16
C ASP A 164 -19.47 8.62 34.66
N GLY A 165 -20.45 8.34 33.79
CA GLY A 165 -21.35 9.35 33.21
C GLY A 165 -20.66 10.34 32.27
N VAL A 166 -19.50 9.98 31.69
CA VAL A 166 -18.73 10.82 30.77
C VAL A 166 -19.39 10.88 29.38
N VAL A 167 -20.19 9.87 29.02
CA VAL A 167 -20.89 9.79 27.73
C VAL A 167 -22.41 9.65 27.89
N SER A 168 -23.14 10.08 26.85
CA SER A 168 -24.60 10.09 26.80
C SER A 168 -25.21 9.05 25.86
N PHE A 169 -24.41 8.30 25.10
CA PHE A 169 -24.90 7.20 24.26
C PHE A 169 -25.19 5.95 25.11
N LYS A 170 -26.05 5.05 24.60
CA LYS A 170 -26.28 3.73 25.22
C LYS A 170 -25.10 2.80 24.93
N TYR A 171 -24.85 1.80 25.78
CA TYR A 171 -23.81 0.79 25.55
C TYR A 171 -23.96 0.17 24.14
N PRO A 172 -23.06 0.46 23.19
CA PRO A 172 -23.18 -0.01 21.83
C PRO A 172 -22.79 -1.49 21.74
N LYS A 173 -23.20 -2.18 20.67
CA LYS A 173 -22.62 -3.48 20.36
C LYS A 173 -21.17 -3.29 19.94
N ILE A 174 -20.23 -3.92 20.64
CA ILE A 174 -18.80 -3.86 20.30
C ILE A 174 -18.41 -5.17 19.62
N LEU A 175 -17.82 -5.07 18.43
CA LEU A 175 -17.35 -6.19 17.60
C LEU A 175 -15.83 -6.14 17.47
N ALA A 176 -15.19 -7.30 17.43
CA ALA A 176 -13.76 -7.45 17.18
C ALA A 176 -13.50 -7.96 15.75
N GLY A 177 -12.55 -7.35 15.06
CA GLY A 177 -12.08 -7.79 13.74
C GLY A 177 -10.57 -7.72 13.64
N ARG A 178 -9.97 -8.62 12.87
CA ARG A 178 -8.53 -8.62 12.55
C ARG A 178 -8.28 -8.37 11.06
N TYR A 179 -7.25 -7.61 10.75
CA TYR A 179 -6.88 -7.27 9.38
C TYR A 179 -5.35 -7.13 9.21
N GLY A 180 -4.87 -7.15 7.98
CA GLY A 180 -3.54 -6.63 7.62
C GLY A 180 -2.31 -7.29 8.24
N ILE A 181 -2.44 -8.44 8.90
CA ILE A 181 -1.31 -9.17 9.52
C ILE A 181 -0.32 -9.58 8.42
N GLY A 182 0.97 -9.39 8.67
CA GLY A 182 2.02 -9.71 7.69
C GLY A 182 1.92 -8.88 6.41
N SER A 183 1.37 -7.66 6.48
CA SER A 183 1.12 -6.80 5.32
C SER A 183 0.13 -7.37 4.31
N LYS A 184 -0.79 -8.26 4.73
CA LYS A 184 -1.98 -8.60 3.95
C LYS A 184 -2.67 -7.31 3.50
N ASP A 185 -3.06 -7.25 2.22
CA ASP A 185 -3.69 -6.05 1.67
C ASP A 185 -5.01 -5.75 2.40
N PHE A 186 -5.36 -4.46 2.47
CA PHE A 186 -6.56 -3.98 3.13
C PHE A 186 -7.20 -2.89 2.28
N THR A 187 -8.20 -3.29 1.51
CA THR A 187 -8.78 -2.50 0.42
C THR A 187 -10.08 -1.79 0.85
N PRO A 188 -10.56 -0.81 0.06
CA PRO A 188 -11.85 -0.20 0.34
C PRO A 188 -13.03 -1.18 0.30
N GLN A 189 -12.98 -2.22 -0.56
CA GLN A 189 -13.99 -3.29 -0.57
C GLN A 189 -14.06 -3.99 0.78
N MET A 190 -12.90 -4.37 1.32
CA MET A 190 -12.80 -5.00 2.65
C MET A 190 -13.37 -4.08 3.73
N CYS A 191 -13.09 -2.77 3.66
CA CYS A 191 -13.62 -1.77 4.59
C CYS A 191 -15.16 -1.66 4.50
N ALA A 192 -15.70 -1.54 3.28
CA ALA A 192 -17.14 -1.49 3.05
C ALA A 192 -17.84 -2.77 3.57
N ASN A 193 -17.20 -3.93 3.41
CA ASN A 193 -17.71 -5.20 3.90
C ASN A 193 -17.71 -5.30 5.43
N VAL A 194 -16.78 -4.62 6.12
CA VAL A 194 -16.84 -4.45 7.58
C VAL A 194 -18.08 -3.64 7.98
N TYR A 195 -18.34 -2.50 7.34
CA TYR A 195 -19.56 -1.71 7.61
C TYR A 195 -20.84 -2.47 7.27
N ALA A 196 -20.86 -3.21 6.16
CA ALA A 196 -21.98 -4.07 5.79
C ALA A 196 -22.23 -5.17 6.83
N ASN A 197 -21.17 -5.75 7.42
CA ASN A 197 -21.30 -6.67 8.53
C ASN A 197 -21.96 -6.00 9.74
N MET A 198 -21.55 -4.78 10.10
CA MET A 198 -22.11 -4.04 11.25
C MET A 198 -23.61 -3.78 11.14
N ALA A 199 -24.12 -3.61 9.92
CA ALA A 199 -25.52 -3.32 9.64
C ALA A 199 -26.44 -4.56 9.65
N LYS A 200 -25.90 -5.78 9.75
CA LYS A 200 -26.70 -7.01 9.82
C LYS A 200 -27.44 -7.10 11.15
N ASP A 201 -28.57 -7.79 11.18
CA ASP A 201 -29.29 -8.11 12.43
C ASP A 201 -28.42 -8.92 13.40
N LYS A 202 -27.62 -9.83 12.84
CA LYS A 202 -26.66 -10.66 13.57
C LYS A 202 -25.27 -10.45 12.96
N PRO A 203 -24.58 -9.34 13.29
CA PRO A 203 -23.25 -9.08 12.78
C PRO A 203 -22.28 -10.13 13.33
N MET A 204 -21.35 -10.58 12.47
CA MET A 204 -20.28 -11.49 12.87
C MET A 204 -19.32 -10.76 13.80
N ASP A 205 -18.94 -11.44 14.88
CA ASP A 205 -17.94 -10.98 15.84
C ASP A 205 -16.68 -11.87 15.76
N LYS A 206 -15.53 -11.35 16.22
CA LYS A 206 -14.22 -12.01 16.22
C LYS A 206 -13.80 -12.53 14.84
N PHE A 207 -14.07 -11.74 13.81
CA PHE A 207 -13.83 -12.08 12.41
C PHE A 207 -12.41 -11.70 11.95
N CYS A 208 -12.00 -12.20 10.79
CA CYS A 208 -10.91 -11.65 9.99
C CYS A 208 -11.43 -11.10 8.66
N VAL A 209 -10.69 -10.17 8.06
CA VAL A 209 -10.98 -9.64 6.72
C VAL A 209 -9.72 -9.71 5.86
N GLY A 210 -9.90 -10.03 4.57
CA GLY A 210 -8.80 -10.19 3.60
C GLY A 210 -8.26 -11.61 3.45
N ILE A 211 -8.85 -12.60 4.13
CA ILE A 211 -8.55 -14.03 3.94
C ILE A 211 -9.84 -14.86 4.00
N VAL A 212 -9.77 -16.10 3.50
CA VAL A 212 -10.83 -17.11 3.66
C VAL A 212 -10.45 -18.07 4.78
N ASP A 213 -11.05 -17.87 5.96
CA ASP A 213 -10.92 -18.81 7.10
C ASP A 213 -12.04 -19.86 7.05
N ASP A 214 -11.86 -20.84 6.16
CA ASP A 214 -12.76 -21.98 6.00
C ASP A 214 -12.64 -23.04 7.10
N VAL A 215 -11.69 -22.86 8.04
CA VAL A 215 -11.53 -23.75 9.19
C VAL A 215 -12.44 -23.32 10.33
N THR A 216 -12.46 -22.02 10.67
CA THR A 216 -13.30 -21.52 11.78
C THR A 216 -14.56 -20.78 11.31
N GLY A 217 -14.66 -20.46 10.02
CA GLY A 217 -15.81 -19.76 9.43
C GLY A 217 -15.91 -18.28 9.84
N ARG A 218 -14.88 -17.72 10.48
CA ARG A 218 -14.88 -16.35 11.03
C ARG A 218 -14.19 -15.37 10.10
N TYR A 219 -14.74 -15.17 8.90
CA TYR A 219 -14.20 -14.24 7.92
C TYR A 219 -15.30 -13.47 7.17
N ILE A 220 -14.92 -12.34 6.59
CA ILE A 220 -15.78 -11.51 5.75
C ILE A 220 -15.21 -11.46 4.32
N LEU A 221 -15.97 -11.99 3.35
CA LEU A 221 -15.71 -11.82 1.91
C LEU A 221 -16.55 -10.68 1.30
N GLY A 222 -17.84 -10.61 1.67
CA GLY A 222 -18.74 -9.51 1.29
C GLY A 222 -18.84 -9.24 -0.21
N ASP A 223 -19.23 -8.02 -0.58
CA ASP A 223 -19.39 -7.60 -1.97
C ASP A 223 -18.07 -7.02 -2.51
N ASP A 224 -17.67 -7.48 -3.69
CA ASP A 224 -16.47 -7.01 -4.40
C ASP A 224 -16.76 -5.85 -5.35
N SER A 225 -18.03 -5.43 -5.49
CA SER A 225 -18.45 -4.38 -6.43
C SER A 225 -18.20 -2.95 -5.95
N PHE A 226 -17.95 -2.76 -4.64
CA PHE A 226 -17.72 -1.44 -4.08
C PHE A 226 -16.45 -0.80 -4.66
N VAL A 227 -16.55 0.47 -5.09
CA VAL A 227 -15.41 1.22 -5.64
C VAL A 227 -15.44 2.63 -5.08
N VAL A 228 -14.30 3.10 -4.56
CA VAL A 228 -14.14 4.50 -4.17
C VAL A 228 -13.96 5.36 -5.43
N PRO A 229 -14.74 6.46 -5.59
CA PRO A 229 -14.54 7.38 -6.69
C PRO A 229 -13.11 7.92 -6.74
N LYS A 230 -12.44 7.78 -7.88
CA LYS A 230 -11.01 8.13 -8.04
C LYS A 230 -10.75 9.54 -8.56
N GLY A 231 -11.80 10.27 -8.99
CA GLY A 231 -11.63 11.61 -9.56
C GLY A 231 -10.72 11.61 -10.80
N ASP A 232 -9.75 12.52 -10.83
CA ASP A 232 -8.73 12.64 -11.88
C ASP A 232 -7.51 11.71 -11.66
N ARG A 233 -7.50 10.93 -10.58
CA ARG A 233 -6.35 10.12 -10.17
C ARG A 233 -5.97 9.09 -11.23
N LYS A 234 -4.73 9.20 -11.71
CA LYS A 234 -4.08 8.23 -12.58
C LYS A 234 -3.41 7.14 -11.76
N GLU A 235 -3.73 5.89 -12.03
CA GLU A 235 -3.12 4.72 -11.38
C GLU A 235 -2.29 3.90 -12.37
N CYS A 236 -1.00 3.72 -12.08
CA CYS A 236 -0.05 3.07 -12.99
C CYS A 236 0.62 1.87 -12.31
N MET A 237 0.69 0.75 -13.01
CA MET A 237 1.36 -0.47 -12.56
C MET A 237 2.53 -0.84 -13.46
N PHE A 238 3.66 -1.23 -12.87
CA PHE A 238 4.87 -1.61 -13.62
C PHE A 238 5.41 -2.92 -13.10
N TRP A 239 5.52 -3.91 -13.99
CA TRP A 239 6.05 -5.23 -13.73
C TRP A 239 7.49 -5.29 -14.24
N GLY A 240 8.45 -5.32 -13.31
CA GLY A 240 9.88 -5.32 -13.59
C GLY A 240 10.60 -6.55 -13.07
N LEU A 241 11.80 -6.77 -13.58
CA LEU A 241 12.74 -7.77 -13.09
C LEU A 241 13.66 -7.16 -12.02
N GLY A 242 13.95 -7.91 -10.96
CA GLY A 242 14.89 -7.49 -9.94
C GLY A 242 16.23 -7.06 -10.55
N ALA A 243 16.63 -5.81 -10.28
CA ALA A 243 17.81 -5.13 -10.81
C ALA A 243 17.76 -4.62 -12.27
N ASP A 244 16.59 -4.60 -12.92
CA ASP A 244 16.44 -4.00 -14.27
C ASP A 244 16.38 -2.46 -14.29
N GLY A 245 16.22 -1.84 -13.12
CA GLY A 245 16.13 -0.39 -12.94
C GLY A 245 14.71 0.19 -12.94
N THR A 246 13.66 -0.64 -13.07
CA THR A 246 12.24 -0.24 -13.07
C THR A 246 11.85 0.56 -11.83
N VAL A 247 12.15 0.03 -10.64
CA VAL A 247 11.85 0.71 -9.36
C VAL A 247 12.56 2.07 -9.28
N GLY A 248 13.81 2.14 -9.74
CA GLY A 248 14.59 3.39 -9.75
C GLY A 248 13.98 4.43 -10.69
N ALA A 249 13.61 4.01 -11.90
CA ALA A 249 12.91 4.86 -12.86
C ALA A 249 11.57 5.35 -12.31
N ASN A 250 10.78 4.49 -11.67
CA ASN A 250 9.51 4.87 -11.07
C ASN A 250 9.68 5.88 -9.93
N LYS A 251 10.69 5.72 -9.07
CA LYS A 251 11.03 6.74 -8.06
C LYS A 251 11.42 8.08 -8.68
N ASN A 252 12.12 8.06 -9.82
CA ASN A 252 12.44 9.28 -10.56
C ASN A 252 11.18 9.91 -11.18
N SER A 253 10.30 9.10 -11.78
CA SER A 253 9.03 9.57 -12.34
C SER A 253 8.15 10.23 -11.29
N ILE A 254 8.07 9.67 -10.07
CA ILE A 254 7.37 10.30 -8.94
C ILE A 254 7.93 11.68 -8.65
N LYS A 255 9.26 11.82 -8.58
CA LYS A 255 9.90 13.11 -8.32
C LYS A 255 9.68 14.12 -9.44
N ILE A 256 9.74 13.67 -10.69
CA ILE A 256 9.49 14.54 -11.85
C ILE A 256 8.05 15.04 -11.79
N ILE A 257 7.07 14.14 -11.66
CA ILE A 257 5.66 14.52 -11.61
C ILE A 257 5.38 15.42 -10.40
N GLY A 258 5.85 15.07 -9.20
CA GLY A 258 5.65 15.88 -8.00
C GLY A 258 6.37 17.23 -7.98
N ASN A 259 7.37 17.45 -8.84
CA ASN A 259 8.06 18.75 -8.95
C ASN A 259 7.53 19.63 -10.10
N TYR A 260 6.86 19.02 -11.09
CA TYR A 260 6.36 19.70 -12.29
C TYR A 260 4.84 19.57 -12.44
N THR A 261 4.14 19.26 -11.36
CA THR A 261 2.68 19.29 -11.25
C THR A 261 2.29 19.65 -9.81
N GLU A 262 1.07 20.15 -9.62
CA GLU A 262 0.46 20.32 -8.30
C GLU A 262 -0.14 19.00 -7.76
N ASN A 263 0.05 17.89 -8.47
CA ASN A 263 -0.52 16.61 -8.08
C ASN A 263 0.16 16.05 -6.83
N PHE A 264 -0.65 15.42 -5.97
CA PHE A 264 -0.13 14.46 -5.03
C PHE A 264 0.44 13.25 -5.78
N ALA A 265 1.56 12.73 -5.30
CA ALA A 265 2.21 11.56 -5.88
C ALA A 265 2.43 10.49 -4.80
N GLN A 266 2.03 9.26 -5.09
CA GLN A 266 2.22 8.10 -4.22
C GLN A 266 2.95 7.00 -4.99
N GLY A 267 3.89 6.34 -4.33
CA GLY A 267 4.56 5.15 -4.85
C GLY A 267 4.66 4.05 -3.80
N TYR A 268 4.25 2.84 -4.17
CA TYR A 268 4.47 1.62 -3.40
C TYR A 268 5.17 0.58 -4.30
N PHE A 269 6.05 -0.23 -3.73
CA PHE A 269 6.89 -1.15 -4.47
C PHE A 269 6.89 -2.51 -3.79
N GLU A 270 6.29 -3.49 -4.46
CA GLU A 270 6.35 -4.90 -4.08
C GLU A 270 7.64 -5.51 -4.60
N TYR A 271 8.33 -6.25 -3.73
CA TYR A 271 9.53 -7.00 -4.08
C TYR A 271 9.30 -8.46 -3.76
N ASP A 272 9.80 -9.32 -4.64
CA ASP A 272 9.93 -10.74 -4.35
C ASP A 272 10.91 -10.99 -3.19
N SER A 273 10.68 -12.08 -2.46
CA SER A 273 11.62 -12.67 -1.51
C SER A 273 12.94 -13.12 -2.16
N LYS A 274 12.92 -13.38 -3.47
CA LYS A 274 14.09 -13.83 -4.24
C LYS A 274 15.05 -12.66 -4.49
N LYS A 275 16.29 -12.77 -3.97
CA LYS A 275 17.33 -11.72 -4.04
C LYS A 275 17.74 -11.31 -5.47
N SER A 276 17.68 -12.24 -6.42
CA SER A 276 18.07 -12.01 -7.82
C SER A 276 17.01 -12.55 -8.76
N GLY A 277 16.70 -11.79 -9.83
CA GLY A 277 15.73 -12.18 -10.86
C GLY A 277 14.31 -12.43 -10.33
N GLY A 278 13.95 -11.80 -9.21
CA GLY A 278 12.58 -11.82 -8.69
C GLY A 278 11.71 -10.79 -9.40
N VAL A 279 10.39 -10.93 -9.29
CA VAL A 279 9.45 -9.93 -9.80
C VAL A 279 9.42 -8.70 -8.89
N THR A 280 9.24 -7.53 -9.49
CA THR A 280 8.94 -6.29 -8.78
C THR A 280 7.68 -5.68 -9.37
N ILE A 281 6.76 -5.24 -8.53
CA ILE A 281 5.50 -4.60 -8.96
C ILE A 281 5.48 -3.20 -8.35
N SER A 282 5.50 -2.18 -9.19
CA SER A 282 5.42 -0.79 -8.76
C SER A 282 3.99 -0.28 -8.92
N HIS A 283 3.46 0.34 -7.87
CA HIS A 283 2.14 0.97 -7.84
C HIS A 283 2.32 2.47 -7.70
N LEU A 284 1.99 3.22 -8.74
CA LEU A 284 2.07 4.67 -8.74
C LEU A 284 0.69 5.28 -8.84
N ARG A 285 0.42 6.31 -8.04
CA ARG A 285 -0.80 7.11 -8.12
C ARG A 285 -0.46 8.59 -8.20
N PHE A 286 -1.16 9.32 -9.06
CA PHE A 286 -1.01 10.76 -9.26
C PHE A 286 -2.39 11.41 -9.40
N GLY A 287 -2.66 12.52 -8.73
CA GLY A 287 -3.93 13.25 -8.89
C GLY A 287 -3.98 14.54 -8.09
N SER A 288 -4.99 15.37 -8.33
CA SER A 288 -5.15 16.67 -7.65
C SER A 288 -5.50 16.52 -6.17
N ASP A 289 -6.17 15.43 -5.81
CA ASP A 289 -6.64 15.18 -4.44
C ASP A 289 -5.63 14.38 -3.62
N MET A 290 -5.65 14.58 -2.30
CA MET A 290 -4.82 13.84 -1.35
C MET A 290 -5.05 12.33 -1.47
N ILE A 291 -3.98 11.59 -1.74
CA ILE A 291 -4.04 10.14 -1.97
C ILE A 291 -3.99 9.38 -0.64
N ARG A 292 -5.13 8.82 -0.21
CA ARG A 292 -5.28 8.02 1.02
C ARG A 292 -5.39 6.52 0.78
N SER A 293 -4.67 6.01 -0.22
CA SER A 293 -4.84 4.65 -0.72
C SER A 293 -3.62 3.76 -0.42
N PRO A 294 -3.34 3.37 0.84
CA PRO A 294 -2.23 2.49 1.20
C PRO A 294 -2.58 1.00 0.94
N TYR A 295 -3.09 0.72 -0.25
CA TYR A 295 -3.44 -0.61 -0.76
C TYR A 295 -3.01 -0.75 -2.22
N PHE A 296 -2.99 -1.98 -2.75
CA PHE A 296 -2.53 -2.24 -4.11
C PHE A 296 -3.48 -1.68 -5.17
N ILE A 297 -2.94 -1.36 -6.35
CA ILE A 297 -3.77 -0.95 -7.48
C ILE A 297 -4.47 -2.19 -8.05
N ASN A 298 -5.79 -2.17 -8.04
CA ASN A 298 -6.65 -3.23 -8.61
C ASN A 298 -7.39 -2.80 -9.89
N SER A 299 -7.19 -1.55 -10.32
CA SER A 299 -7.84 -0.96 -11.48
C SER A 299 -6.96 0.18 -12.01
N ALA A 300 -6.00 -0.16 -12.88
CA ALA A 300 -4.93 0.67 -13.41
C ALA A 300 -5.30 1.33 -14.75
N ASP A 301 -4.93 2.59 -14.91
CA ASP A 301 -5.04 3.37 -16.15
C ASP A 301 -3.86 3.15 -17.10
N PHE A 302 -2.77 2.61 -16.58
CA PHE A 302 -1.56 2.28 -17.31
C PHE A 302 -0.91 1.05 -16.69
N THR A 303 -0.65 0.03 -17.50
CA THR A 303 0.10 -1.16 -17.08
C THR A 303 1.31 -1.32 -18.00
N ALA A 304 2.49 -1.51 -17.43
CA ALA A 304 3.69 -1.83 -18.18
C ALA A 304 4.31 -3.14 -17.75
N CYS A 305 4.76 -3.92 -18.73
CA CYS A 305 5.55 -5.13 -18.54
C CYS A 305 6.94 -4.91 -19.11
N HIS A 306 7.95 -4.87 -18.24
CA HIS A 306 9.34 -4.59 -18.62
C HIS A 306 10.16 -5.88 -18.86
N CYS A 307 9.54 -7.05 -18.69
CA CYS A 307 10.18 -8.35 -18.85
C CYS A 307 9.27 -9.29 -19.66
N PHE A 308 9.57 -9.47 -20.95
CA PHE A 308 8.74 -10.23 -21.87
C PHE A 308 8.31 -11.63 -21.36
N PRO A 309 9.19 -12.47 -20.76
CA PRO A 309 8.79 -13.79 -20.23
C PRO A 309 7.76 -13.77 -19.11
N TYR A 310 7.39 -12.61 -18.55
CA TYR A 310 6.33 -12.52 -17.55
C TYR A 310 4.94 -12.76 -18.10
N LEU A 311 4.74 -12.60 -19.41
CA LEU A 311 3.47 -12.92 -20.07
C LEU A 311 3.06 -14.38 -19.87
N GLU A 312 4.04 -15.27 -19.72
CA GLU A 312 3.83 -16.70 -19.48
C GLU A 312 3.73 -17.07 -17.99
N LYS A 313 3.90 -16.11 -17.07
CA LYS A 313 4.04 -16.38 -15.63
C LYS A 313 2.99 -15.71 -14.77
N TYR A 314 2.57 -14.51 -15.15
CA TYR A 314 1.76 -13.65 -14.29
C TYR A 314 0.55 -13.08 -15.02
N ASP A 315 -0.58 -13.08 -14.32
CA ASP A 315 -1.81 -12.43 -14.76
C ASP A 315 -1.76 -10.92 -14.48
N MET A 316 -0.83 -10.24 -15.15
CA MET A 316 -0.54 -8.82 -14.93
C MET A 316 -1.65 -7.89 -15.39
N LEU A 317 -2.45 -8.33 -16.38
CA LEU A 317 -3.53 -7.54 -16.95
C LEU A 317 -4.82 -7.63 -16.14
N LYS A 318 -4.92 -8.50 -15.13
CA LYS A 318 -6.08 -8.59 -14.23
C LYS A 318 -6.51 -7.23 -13.68
N SER A 319 -5.55 -6.40 -13.26
CA SER A 319 -5.80 -5.07 -12.70
C SER A 319 -5.95 -3.97 -13.75
N ALA A 320 -5.79 -4.23 -15.05
CA ALA A 320 -5.95 -3.19 -16.08
C ALA A 320 -7.42 -2.77 -16.23
N LYS A 321 -7.69 -1.46 -16.34
CA LYS A 321 -9.02 -0.93 -16.67
C LYS A 321 -9.38 -1.19 -18.13
N PRO A 322 -10.67 -1.34 -18.47
CA PRO A 322 -11.09 -1.31 -19.86
C PRO A 322 -10.66 -0.01 -20.56
N GLY A 323 -10.10 -0.10 -21.77
CA GLY A 323 -9.61 1.03 -22.57
C GLY A 323 -8.27 1.61 -22.10
N SER A 324 -7.64 1.04 -21.07
CA SER A 324 -6.38 1.53 -20.53
C SER A 324 -5.18 1.21 -21.43
N VAL A 325 -4.04 1.82 -21.15
CA VAL A 325 -2.80 1.57 -21.87
C VAL A 325 -2.11 0.33 -21.33
N PHE A 326 -1.64 -0.53 -22.23
CA PHE A 326 -0.69 -1.60 -21.94
C PHE A 326 0.59 -1.38 -22.74
N LEU A 327 1.72 -1.23 -22.05
CA LEU A 327 3.06 -1.12 -22.65
C LEU A 327 3.85 -2.41 -22.38
N LEU A 328 4.39 -3.01 -23.43
CA LEU A 328 5.24 -4.19 -23.33
C LEU A 328 6.63 -3.93 -23.88
N ALA A 329 7.65 -4.21 -23.05
CA ALA A 329 9.02 -4.35 -23.51
C ALA A 329 9.13 -5.70 -24.26
N SER A 330 9.18 -5.64 -25.58
CA SER A 330 9.08 -6.80 -26.47
C SER A 330 10.24 -6.83 -27.46
N PRO A 331 10.86 -8.00 -27.74
CA PRO A 331 11.81 -8.14 -28.83
C PRO A 331 11.13 -8.21 -30.21
N TYR A 332 9.80 -8.33 -30.26
CA TYR A 332 9.00 -8.42 -31.48
C TYR A 332 8.33 -7.08 -31.81
N THR A 333 8.20 -6.79 -33.10
CA THR A 333 7.52 -5.59 -33.63
C THR A 333 6.01 -5.65 -33.41
N ALA A 334 5.31 -4.54 -33.65
CA ALA A 334 3.86 -4.51 -33.54
C ALA A 334 3.13 -5.46 -34.51
N ALA A 335 3.77 -5.83 -35.62
CA ALA A 335 3.21 -6.77 -36.59
C ALA A 335 3.37 -8.24 -36.16
N GLU A 336 4.39 -8.56 -35.37
CA GLU A 336 4.77 -9.93 -35.01
C GLU A 336 4.27 -10.35 -33.63
N ILE A 337 4.19 -9.39 -32.69
CA ILE A 337 3.95 -9.67 -31.27
C ILE A 337 2.72 -10.52 -30.98
N TRP A 338 1.67 -10.39 -31.80
CA TRP A 338 0.42 -11.09 -31.59
C TRP A 338 0.55 -12.63 -31.71
N ASP A 339 1.54 -13.14 -32.44
CA ASP A 339 1.77 -14.59 -32.55
C ASP A 339 2.72 -15.14 -31.46
N HIS A 340 3.19 -14.28 -30.55
CA HIS A 340 4.21 -14.60 -29.55
C HIS A 340 3.73 -14.50 -28.10
N MET A 341 2.42 -14.34 -27.87
CA MET A 341 1.84 -14.23 -26.54
C MET A 341 0.97 -15.45 -26.21
N PRO A 342 0.74 -15.73 -24.91
CA PRO A 342 -0.29 -16.68 -24.52
C PRO A 342 -1.69 -16.15 -24.83
N ASP A 343 -2.58 -17.04 -25.26
CA ASP A 343 -3.99 -16.72 -25.58
C ASP A 343 -4.69 -16.02 -24.40
N GLU A 344 -4.34 -16.33 -23.15
CA GLU A 344 -4.92 -15.68 -21.97
C GLU A 344 -4.61 -14.18 -21.91
N VAL A 345 -3.40 -13.78 -22.32
CA VAL A 345 -2.98 -12.38 -22.36
C VAL A 345 -3.67 -11.66 -23.51
N GLU A 346 -3.72 -12.29 -24.69
CA GLU A 346 -4.42 -11.77 -25.87
C GLU A 346 -5.92 -11.56 -25.58
N GLN A 347 -6.56 -12.55 -24.96
CA GLN A 347 -7.96 -12.46 -24.57
C GLN A 347 -8.18 -11.32 -23.57
N ALA A 348 -7.30 -11.14 -22.58
CA ALA A 348 -7.39 -10.03 -21.64
C ALA A 348 -7.23 -8.65 -22.34
N ILE A 349 -6.37 -8.54 -23.36
CA ILE A 349 -6.23 -7.34 -24.18
C ILE A 349 -7.53 -7.05 -24.94
N ILE A 350 -8.13 -8.07 -25.57
CA ILE A 350 -9.38 -7.96 -26.34
C ILE A 350 -10.56 -7.57 -25.45
N ASP A 351 -10.80 -8.34 -24.37
CA ASP A 351 -11.95 -8.17 -23.49
C ASP A 351 -11.97 -6.76 -22.87
N LYS A 352 -10.80 -6.27 -22.52
CA LYS A 352 -10.62 -4.94 -21.93
C LYS A 352 -10.40 -3.86 -22.98
N LYS A 353 -10.29 -4.18 -24.27
CA LYS A 353 -10.06 -3.22 -25.35
C LYS A 353 -8.85 -2.33 -25.07
N LEU A 354 -7.75 -2.93 -24.63
CA LEU A 354 -6.56 -2.19 -24.20
C LEU A 354 -5.90 -1.48 -25.38
N LYS A 355 -5.34 -0.30 -25.13
CA LYS A 355 -4.45 0.36 -26.08
C LYS A 355 -3.06 -0.26 -25.93
N PHE A 356 -2.73 -1.19 -26.83
CA PHE A 356 -1.55 -2.02 -26.71
C PHE A 356 -0.37 -1.42 -27.48
N TYR A 357 0.75 -1.24 -26.80
CA TYR A 357 1.99 -0.70 -27.36
C TYR A 357 3.18 -1.61 -27.04
N VAL A 358 4.11 -1.69 -27.98
CA VAL A 358 5.37 -2.42 -27.83
C VAL A 358 6.57 -1.51 -28.05
N ILE A 359 7.69 -1.88 -27.43
CA ILE A 359 8.99 -1.26 -27.64
C ILE A 359 10.11 -2.28 -27.39
N ASP A 360 11.07 -2.38 -28.31
CA ASP A 360 12.30 -3.16 -28.07
C ASP A 360 13.31 -2.34 -27.28
N ALA A 361 13.05 -2.25 -25.97
CA ALA A 361 13.90 -1.47 -25.08
C ALA A 361 15.32 -2.02 -24.96
N ALA A 362 15.50 -3.34 -25.15
CA ALA A 362 16.81 -3.98 -25.07
C ALA A 362 17.67 -3.63 -26.29
N LYS A 363 17.11 -3.67 -27.50
CA LYS A 363 17.79 -3.23 -28.72
C LYS A 363 18.17 -1.76 -28.64
N ILE A 364 17.24 -0.88 -28.27
CA ILE A 364 17.51 0.56 -28.14
C ILE A 364 18.64 0.82 -27.13
N ALA A 365 18.60 0.17 -25.96
CA ALA A 365 19.66 0.33 -24.97
C ALA A 365 21.03 -0.12 -25.50
N ARG A 366 21.11 -1.25 -26.19
CA ARG A 366 22.38 -1.76 -26.76
C ARG A 366 22.93 -0.86 -27.86
N GLU A 367 22.10 -0.45 -28.81
CA GLU A 367 22.50 0.40 -29.95
C GLU A 367 22.98 1.79 -29.50
N ASN A 368 22.55 2.24 -28.32
CA ASN A 368 22.92 3.54 -27.74
C ASN A 368 23.91 3.45 -26.57
N GLY A 369 24.58 2.30 -26.38
CA GLY A 369 25.68 2.14 -25.42
C GLY A 369 25.29 1.90 -23.96
N MET A 370 24.00 1.72 -23.66
CA MET A 370 23.47 1.47 -22.31
C MET A 370 23.53 -0.01 -21.87
N GLY A 371 23.92 -0.92 -22.77
CA GLY A 371 24.03 -2.35 -22.50
C GLY A 371 22.68 -2.96 -22.14
N THR A 372 22.55 -3.53 -20.94
CA THR A 372 21.31 -4.16 -20.45
C THR A 372 20.37 -3.19 -19.73
N ARG A 373 20.71 -1.90 -19.63
CA ARG A 373 19.92 -0.91 -18.89
C ARG A 373 18.81 -0.32 -19.76
N THR A 374 17.60 -0.85 -19.60
CA THR A 374 16.41 -0.43 -20.36
C THR A 374 15.58 0.65 -19.66
N ASN A 375 15.91 0.98 -18.42
CA ASN A 375 15.14 1.86 -17.55
C ASN A 375 14.84 3.25 -18.15
N THR A 376 15.82 3.91 -18.78
CA THR A 376 15.64 5.23 -19.42
C THR A 376 14.67 5.15 -20.61
N VAL A 377 14.78 4.09 -21.42
CA VAL A 377 13.91 3.85 -22.57
C VAL A 377 12.46 3.65 -22.13
N LEU A 378 12.25 2.79 -21.13
CA LEU A 378 10.92 2.46 -20.62
C LEU A 378 10.29 3.61 -19.84
N GLN A 379 11.09 4.40 -19.12
CA GLN A 379 10.63 5.63 -18.48
C GLN A 379 10.14 6.65 -19.51
N THR A 380 10.86 6.79 -20.64
CA THR A 380 10.46 7.67 -21.73
C THR A 380 9.13 7.23 -22.34
N ALA A 381 8.96 5.93 -22.58
CA ALA A 381 7.71 5.38 -23.08
C ALA A 381 6.53 5.64 -22.12
N PHE A 382 6.75 5.52 -20.80
CA PHE A 382 5.73 5.88 -19.81
C PHE A 382 5.29 7.35 -19.93
N PHE A 383 6.21 8.31 -19.98
CA PHE A 383 5.84 9.73 -20.07
C PHE A 383 5.09 10.05 -21.37
N LYS A 384 5.48 9.42 -22.49
CA LYS A 384 4.82 9.60 -23.78
C LYS A 384 3.40 9.02 -23.82
N LEU A 385 3.16 7.89 -23.14
CA LEU A 385 1.89 7.15 -23.22
C LEU A 385 0.94 7.39 -22.04
N SER A 386 1.44 7.85 -20.89
CA SER A 386 0.63 8.01 -19.67
C SER A 386 -0.44 9.10 -19.78
N GLY A 387 -0.21 10.09 -20.65
CA GLY A 387 -1.04 11.29 -20.78
C GLY A 387 -0.87 12.28 -19.62
N ILE A 388 0.17 12.11 -18.79
CA ILE A 388 0.47 13.04 -17.69
C ILE A 388 1.13 14.29 -18.28
N LYS A 389 0.45 15.42 -18.12
CA LYS A 389 0.98 16.73 -18.51
C LYS A 389 1.90 17.28 -17.42
N LEU A 390 3.06 17.79 -17.82
CA LEU A 390 4.00 18.46 -16.94
C LEU A 390 3.92 19.96 -17.21
N ALA A 391 3.96 20.77 -16.16
CA ALA A 391 3.92 22.22 -16.28
C ALA A 391 4.83 22.90 -15.26
N LYS A 392 5.26 24.12 -15.57
CA LYS A 392 5.87 25.00 -14.57
C LYS A 392 4.81 25.56 -13.62
N ALA A 393 5.25 26.18 -12.53
CA ALA A 393 4.37 26.87 -11.57
C ALA A 393 3.54 28.01 -12.19
N ASP A 394 3.99 28.58 -13.32
CA ASP A 394 3.25 29.60 -14.08
C ASP A 394 2.22 29.01 -15.07
N GLY A 395 2.07 27.68 -15.13
CA GLY A 395 1.15 26.98 -16.03
C GLY A 395 1.71 26.66 -17.42
N THR A 396 2.97 27.01 -17.71
CA THR A 396 3.60 26.66 -19.00
C THR A 396 3.76 25.15 -19.15
N GLU A 397 3.10 24.53 -20.14
CA GLU A 397 3.24 23.10 -20.46
C GLU A 397 4.68 22.80 -20.92
N LEU A 398 5.27 21.76 -20.36
CA LEU A 398 6.63 21.31 -20.61
C LEU A 398 6.61 20.08 -21.51
N ASP A 399 7.55 20.01 -22.46
CA ASP A 399 7.81 18.78 -23.19
C ASP A 399 8.42 17.73 -22.24
N PRO A 400 7.74 16.59 -22.00
CA PRO A 400 8.25 15.54 -21.13
C PRO A 400 9.61 14.98 -21.59
N ILE A 401 9.90 15.01 -22.89
CA ILE A 401 11.17 14.54 -23.43
C ILE A 401 12.31 15.46 -22.98
N GLN A 402 12.13 16.78 -23.05
CA GLN A 402 13.13 17.72 -22.57
C GLN A 402 13.32 17.61 -21.05
N VAL A 403 12.24 17.48 -20.28
CA VAL A 403 12.31 17.31 -18.82
C VAL A 403 13.11 16.05 -18.45
N LEU A 404 12.94 14.95 -19.18
CA LEU A 404 13.72 13.73 -18.97
C LEU A 404 15.20 13.92 -19.29
N LYS A 405 15.54 14.66 -20.34
CA LYS A 405 16.93 14.99 -20.69
C LYS A 405 17.60 15.84 -19.60
N ASP A 406 16.92 16.87 -19.13
CA ASP A 406 17.40 17.76 -18.06
C ASP A 406 17.60 16.98 -16.75
N TYR A 407 16.67 16.08 -16.43
CA TYR A 407 16.79 15.22 -15.26
C TYR A 407 17.97 14.24 -15.38
N ALA A 408 18.17 13.64 -16.56
CA ALA A 408 19.29 12.74 -16.81
C ALA A 408 20.64 13.46 -16.65
N GLU A 409 20.77 14.68 -17.16
CA GLU A 409 21.97 15.51 -16.98
C GLU A 409 22.22 15.80 -15.49
N LYS A 410 21.19 16.26 -14.76
CA LYS A 410 21.30 16.51 -13.32
C LYS A 410 21.68 15.26 -12.53
N ALA A 411 21.12 14.11 -12.89
CA ALA A 411 21.35 12.85 -12.18
C ALA A 411 22.71 12.21 -12.48
N TYR A 412 23.22 12.38 -13.71
CA TYR A 412 24.38 11.63 -14.21
C TYR A 412 25.58 12.48 -14.60
N SER A 413 25.53 13.81 -14.52
CA SER A 413 26.68 14.71 -14.77
C SER A 413 27.94 14.30 -14.01
N LYS A 414 27.81 13.85 -12.76
CA LYS A 414 28.94 13.35 -11.94
C LYS A 414 29.57 12.05 -12.46
N LYS A 415 28.92 11.34 -13.38
CA LYS A 415 29.41 10.10 -14.01
C LYS A 415 30.09 10.35 -15.36
N GLY A 416 30.14 11.60 -15.82
CA GLY A 416 30.76 12.00 -17.08
C GLY A 416 29.74 12.29 -18.18
N GLN A 417 30.14 13.18 -19.09
CA GLN A 417 29.30 13.67 -20.20
C GLN A 417 28.84 12.55 -21.14
N GLU A 418 29.70 11.56 -21.39
CA GLU A 418 29.38 10.41 -22.23
C GLU A 418 28.14 9.65 -21.72
N VAL A 419 28.03 9.45 -20.40
CA VAL A 419 26.87 8.78 -19.79
C VAL A 419 25.60 9.62 -19.95
N VAL A 420 25.71 10.94 -19.87
CA VAL A 420 24.58 11.86 -20.09
C VAL A 420 24.11 11.76 -21.55
N GLU A 421 25.03 11.81 -22.50
CA GLU A 421 24.73 11.70 -23.93
C GLU A 421 24.13 10.34 -24.30
N MET A 422 24.60 9.24 -23.73
CA MET A 422 23.99 7.91 -23.89
C MET A 422 22.52 7.91 -23.44
N ASN A 423 22.20 8.57 -22.32
CA ASN A 423 20.82 8.70 -21.86
C ASN A 423 19.99 9.56 -22.80
N TRP A 424 20.51 10.70 -23.27
CA TRP A 424 19.81 11.54 -24.24
C TRP A 424 19.49 10.81 -25.54
N LYS A 425 20.45 10.07 -26.10
CA LYS A 425 20.24 9.24 -27.29
C LYS A 425 19.17 8.18 -27.05
N CYS A 426 19.18 7.51 -25.89
CA CYS A 426 18.13 6.55 -25.54
C CYS A 426 16.74 7.20 -25.44
N ILE A 427 16.64 8.39 -24.85
CA ILE A 427 15.38 9.13 -24.73
C ILE A 427 14.84 9.49 -26.13
N GLU A 428 15.69 9.99 -27.02
CA GLU A 428 15.29 10.33 -28.40
C GLU A 428 14.84 9.10 -29.19
N ALA A 429 15.66 8.04 -29.17
CA ALA A 429 15.36 6.79 -29.86
C ALA A 429 14.06 6.16 -29.32
N ALA A 430 13.88 6.13 -28.00
CA ALA A 430 12.66 5.63 -27.37
C ALA A 430 11.41 6.40 -27.82
N SER A 431 11.51 7.73 -27.94
CA SER A 431 10.38 8.56 -28.38
C SER A 431 9.92 8.19 -29.79
N ALA A 432 10.82 7.82 -30.69
CA ALA A 432 10.46 7.44 -32.06
C ALA A 432 10.02 5.97 -32.22
N ALA A 433 10.36 5.09 -31.28
CA ALA A 433 10.30 3.63 -31.46
C ALA A 433 9.09 2.93 -30.78
N ILE A 434 8.13 3.69 -30.23
CA ILE A 434 6.92 3.09 -29.65
C ILE A 434 5.94 2.77 -30.78
N GLU A 435 5.55 1.51 -30.89
CA GLU A 435 4.62 1.04 -31.91
C GLU A 435 3.29 0.65 -31.27
N GLU A 436 2.18 1.11 -31.87
CA GLU A 436 0.83 0.66 -31.48
C GLU A 436 0.50 -0.65 -32.19
N VAL A 437 0.09 -1.66 -31.42
CA VAL A 437 -0.29 -2.97 -31.94
C VAL A 437 -1.76 -2.94 -32.37
N LYS A 438 -2.00 -3.21 -33.65
CA LYS A 438 -3.35 -3.48 -34.15
C LYS A 438 -3.59 -4.98 -34.05
N TYR A 439 -4.51 -5.38 -33.19
CA TYR A 439 -4.78 -6.78 -32.88
C TYR A 439 -6.16 -7.24 -33.39
N PRO A 440 -6.32 -8.53 -33.76
CA PRO A 440 -7.59 -9.11 -34.16
C PRO A 440 -8.58 -9.21 -32.98
N SER A 441 -9.85 -9.54 -33.29
CA SER A 441 -10.90 -9.71 -32.28
C SER A 441 -10.89 -11.06 -31.57
N ALA A 442 -9.92 -11.93 -31.86
CA ALA A 442 -9.77 -13.24 -31.26
C ALA A 442 -8.29 -13.56 -31.02
N PRO A 443 -7.97 -14.39 -29.99
CA PRO A 443 -6.62 -14.89 -29.78
C PRO A 443 -6.06 -15.63 -31.00
N ALA A 444 -4.75 -15.62 -31.17
CA ALA A 444 -4.03 -16.30 -32.24
C ALA A 444 -4.11 -17.83 -32.13
N GLY A 445 -4.34 -18.36 -30.92
CA GLY A 445 -4.43 -19.81 -30.68
C GLY A 445 -3.08 -20.51 -30.79
N LYS A 446 -1.98 -19.79 -30.58
CA LYS A 446 -0.60 -20.26 -30.78
C LYS A 446 0.00 -20.87 -29.52
N ALA A 447 -0.34 -20.32 -28.36
CA ALA A 447 0.24 -20.72 -27.08
C ALA A 447 -0.76 -20.55 -25.94
N LYS A 448 -0.66 -21.42 -24.94
CA LYS A 448 -1.32 -21.25 -23.64
C LYS A 448 -0.30 -20.92 -22.57
N MET A 449 -0.73 -20.20 -21.55
CA MET A 449 0.13 -19.91 -20.41
C MET A 449 0.57 -21.23 -19.75
N PRO A 450 1.89 -21.47 -19.60
CA PRO A 450 2.37 -22.70 -19.00
C PRO A 450 1.98 -22.78 -17.51
N ALA A 451 1.86 -24.01 -17.00
CA ALA A 451 1.68 -24.24 -15.57
C ALA A 451 2.92 -23.73 -14.80
N ALA A 452 2.69 -23.14 -13.63
CA ALA A 452 3.76 -22.59 -12.79
C ALA A 452 4.75 -23.64 -12.27
N VAL A 453 4.33 -24.91 -12.21
CA VAL A 453 5.15 -26.07 -11.83
C VAL A 453 4.81 -27.27 -12.73
N PRO A 454 5.73 -28.25 -12.90
CA PRO A 454 5.48 -29.48 -13.65
C PRO A 454 4.32 -30.32 -13.09
N ALA A 455 3.67 -31.11 -13.96
CA ALA A 455 2.51 -31.93 -13.60
C ALA A 455 2.84 -33.10 -12.65
N ASP A 456 4.09 -33.58 -12.67
CA ASP A 456 4.64 -34.63 -11.81
C ASP A 456 5.12 -34.09 -10.44
N ALA A 457 4.99 -32.78 -10.19
CA ALA A 457 5.28 -32.21 -8.87
C ALA A 457 4.32 -32.76 -7.79
N PRO A 458 4.75 -32.83 -6.51
CA PRO A 458 3.90 -33.24 -5.40
C PRO A 458 2.64 -32.38 -5.26
N ASP A 459 1.56 -32.95 -4.72
CA ASP A 459 0.27 -32.26 -4.61
C ASP A 459 0.35 -30.94 -3.84
N PHE A 460 1.11 -30.90 -2.75
CA PHE A 460 1.33 -29.66 -2.02
C PHE A 460 1.99 -28.57 -2.89
N VAL A 461 2.95 -28.96 -3.75
CA VAL A 461 3.62 -28.03 -4.67
C VAL A 461 2.63 -27.52 -5.73
N LYS A 462 1.80 -28.40 -6.30
CA LYS A 462 0.80 -28.04 -7.31
C LYS A 462 -0.33 -27.17 -6.77
N GLN A 463 -0.82 -27.45 -5.56
CA GLN A 463 -1.99 -26.77 -5.00
C GLN A 463 -1.63 -25.50 -4.21
N VAL A 464 -0.47 -25.48 -3.55
CA VAL A 464 -0.06 -24.38 -2.67
C VAL A 464 1.07 -23.57 -3.30
N SER A 465 2.23 -24.18 -3.52
CA SER A 465 3.42 -23.45 -4.00
C SER A 465 3.20 -22.82 -5.39
N ALA A 466 2.52 -23.51 -6.31
CA ALA A 466 2.24 -23.00 -7.64
C ALA A 466 1.40 -21.71 -7.62
N LYS A 467 0.40 -21.63 -6.74
CA LYS A 467 -0.41 -20.40 -6.56
C LYS A 467 0.46 -19.26 -6.04
N MET A 468 1.33 -19.51 -5.07
CA MET A 468 2.25 -18.49 -4.54
C MET A 468 3.24 -18.00 -5.61
N ILE A 469 3.83 -18.93 -6.38
CA ILE A 469 4.76 -18.62 -7.48
C ILE A 469 4.07 -17.75 -8.54
N ALA A 470 2.80 -18.03 -8.85
CA ALA A 470 2.00 -17.29 -9.82
C ALA A 470 1.40 -15.97 -9.29
N GLN A 471 1.83 -15.47 -8.12
CA GLN A 471 1.28 -14.27 -7.47
C GLN A 471 -0.22 -14.37 -7.13
N LYS A 472 -0.68 -15.58 -6.82
CA LYS A 472 -2.06 -15.92 -6.41
C LYS A 472 -2.13 -16.48 -4.99
N GLY A 473 -1.10 -16.24 -4.17
CA GLY A 473 -1.02 -16.72 -2.79
C GLY A 473 -2.17 -16.22 -1.90
N ASP A 474 -2.70 -15.03 -2.16
CA ASP A 474 -3.86 -14.48 -1.43
C ASP A 474 -5.15 -15.26 -1.64
N THR A 475 -5.22 -16.14 -2.63
CA THR A 475 -6.38 -17.01 -2.89
C THR A 475 -6.36 -18.29 -2.05
N LEU A 476 -5.25 -18.59 -1.37
CA LEU A 476 -5.13 -19.73 -0.48
C LEU A 476 -6.03 -19.55 0.74
N LYS A 477 -6.82 -20.57 1.04
CA LYS A 477 -7.64 -20.64 2.25
C LYS A 477 -6.79 -21.08 3.44
N VAL A 478 -7.30 -20.86 4.65
CA VAL A 478 -6.61 -21.27 5.87
C VAL A 478 -6.40 -22.79 5.92
N SER A 479 -7.36 -23.58 5.44
CA SER A 479 -7.25 -25.06 5.41
C SER A 479 -6.17 -25.61 4.48
N GLU A 480 -5.70 -24.81 3.52
CA GLU A 480 -4.67 -25.22 2.55
C GLU A 480 -3.24 -25.09 3.12
N LEU A 481 -3.08 -24.44 4.27
CA LEU A 481 -1.78 -24.18 4.90
C LEU A 481 -1.52 -25.10 6.11
N PRO A 482 -0.27 -25.49 6.36
CA PRO A 482 0.07 -26.31 7.52
C PRO A 482 -0.16 -25.53 8.83
N VAL A 483 -0.88 -26.15 9.78
CA VAL A 483 -1.31 -25.54 11.04
C VAL A 483 -0.16 -25.10 11.95
N ASP A 484 0.97 -25.79 11.87
CA ASP A 484 2.20 -25.57 12.63
C ASP A 484 3.28 -24.83 11.82
N GLY A 485 2.98 -24.51 10.56
CA GLY A 485 3.95 -23.90 9.66
C GLY A 485 5.01 -24.86 9.13
N THR A 486 4.84 -26.19 9.24
CA THR A 486 5.80 -27.17 8.70
C THR A 486 5.60 -27.36 7.19
N TRP A 487 6.63 -27.03 6.39
CA TRP A 487 6.61 -27.15 4.92
C TRP A 487 7.34 -28.40 4.43
N PRO A 488 6.92 -29.01 3.31
CA PRO A 488 7.68 -30.09 2.68
C PRO A 488 9.06 -29.61 2.21
N THR A 489 10.05 -30.49 2.29
CA THR A 489 11.42 -30.22 1.85
C THR A 489 11.57 -30.40 0.33
N ALA A 490 12.71 -29.97 -0.22
CA ALA A 490 13.08 -30.15 -1.63
C ALA A 490 12.05 -29.61 -2.65
N THR A 491 11.30 -28.57 -2.31
CA THR A 491 10.30 -27.98 -3.23
C THR A 491 10.93 -27.12 -4.33
N THR A 492 12.15 -26.60 -4.11
CA THR A 492 12.88 -25.75 -5.06
C THR A 492 13.22 -26.45 -6.38
N GLN A 493 13.32 -27.78 -6.38
CA GLN A 493 13.61 -28.56 -7.59
C GLN A 493 12.52 -28.40 -8.68
N TRP A 494 11.31 -28.00 -8.28
CA TRP A 494 10.14 -27.84 -9.14
C TRP A 494 9.96 -26.41 -9.69
N GLU A 495 10.67 -25.40 -9.16
CA GLU A 495 10.47 -24.00 -9.57
C GLU A 495 11.00 -23.68 -10.98
N LYS A 496 12.11 -24.31 -11.39
CA LYS A 496 12.80 -24.14 -12.69
C LYS A 496 12.75 -22.69 -13.25
N ARG A 497 13.17 -21.72 -12.43
CA ARG A 497 12.93 -20.28 -12.67
C ARG A 497 13.47 -19.72 -14.00
N ASN A 498 14.57 -20.29 -14.50
CA ASN A 498 15.24 -19.90 -15.76
C ASN A 498 15.48 -18.38 -15.89
N VAL A 499 16.16 -17.80 -14.90
CA VAL A 499 16.42 -16.34 -14.79
C VAL A 499 17.88 -15.93 -15.02
N ALA A 500 18.73 -16.85 -15.48
CA ALA A 500 20.09 -16.51 -15.86
C ALA A 500 20.07 -15.68 -17.16
N ALA A 501 20.81 -14.57 -17.19
CA ALA A 501 21.10 -13.87 -18.43
C ALA A 501 22.13 -14.71 -19.22
N PHE A 502 21.89 -14.88 -20.52
CA PHE A 502 22.86 -15.50 -21.42
C PHE A 502 24.06 -14.58 -21.63
#